data_AF-A0A918T2J9-F1
#
_entry.id   AF-A0A918T2J9-F1
#
_cell.length_a   1.000
_cell.length_b   1.000
_cell.length_c   1.000
_cell.angle_alpha   90.00
_cell.angle_beta   90.00
_cell.angle_gamma   90.00
#
_symmetry.space_group_name_H-M   'P 1'
#
loop_
_entity.id
_entity.type
_entity.pdbx_description
1 polymer ?
#
loop_
_entity_poly.entity_id
_entity_poly.type
_entity_poly.pdbx_seq_one_letter_code
_entity_poly.pdbx_strand_id
1 'polypeptide(L)'
;MSRRIARLALLLLAAPLLAGAQTALPVDDHASEVLGGPLRMRWDTPAGRHDASPTVSGEVAVRVRLDVAPWQGRQARIFMTLPPQAGTRVDAHWTTRGVLLPGALRDGERALVYAGPLRGPQLEDVQQLTIRADGARLVRPEQLHFAFEIELESP
;
A
#
# COMPACT_ATOMS: atom_id res chain seq x y z
N MET A 1 -63.43 19.48 33.80
CA MET A 1 -61.96 19.54 33.89
C MET A 1 -61.38 18.14 33.71
N SER A 2 -60.76 17.85 32.56
CA SER A 2 -59.73 16.79 32.42
C SER A 2 -59.09 16.89 31.03
N ARG A 3 -57.91 17.52 30.96
CA ARG A 3 -57.12 17.66 29.72
C ARG A 3 -56.27 16.40 29.53
N ARG A 4 -56.51 15.67 28.44
CA ARG A 4 -55.63 14.61 27.93
C ARG A 4 -54.38 15.27 27.33
N ILE A 5 -53.20 14.97 27.87
CA ILE A 5 -51.92 15.38 27.27
C ILE A 5 -51.29 14.12 26.69
N ALA A 6 -51.45 13.93 25.37
CA ALA A 6 -50.71 12.92 24.64
C ALA A 6 -49.30 13.47 24.37
N ARG A 7 -48.27 12.81 24.90
CA ARG A 7 -46.87 13.13 24.60
C ARG A 7 -46.49 12.45 23.29
N LEU A 8 -46.28 13.26 22.25
CA LEU A 8 -45.75 12.81 20.97
C LEU A 8 -44.22 12.72 21.11
N ALA A 9 -43.68 11.50 21.18
CA ALA A 9 -42.24 11.27 21.16
C ALA A 9 -41.77 11.23 19.69
N LEU A 10 -41.00 12.24 19.29
CA LEU A 10 -40.35 12.30 17.98
C LEU A 10 -39.09 11.43 18.01
N LEU A 11 -39.17 10.23 17.44
CA LEU A 11 -38.00 9.38 17.19
C LEU A 11 -37.20 9.96 16.02
N LEU A 12 -36.05 10.57 16.30
CA LEU A 12 -35.03 10.83 15.29
C LEU A 12 -34.48 9.48 14.80
N LEU A 13 -34.82 9.08 13.57
CA LEU A 13 -34.08 8.04 12.87
C LEU A 13 -32.68 8.58 12.54
N ALA A 14 -31.69 8.15 13.32
CA ALA A 14 -30.30 8.23 12.89
C ALA A 14 -30.10 7.24 11.74
N ALA A 15 -30.06 7.74 10.50
CA ALA A 15 -29.66 6.94 9.36
C ALA A 15 -28.15 6.68 9.45
N PRO A 16 -27.67 5.42 9.50
CA PRO A 16 -26.26 5.16 9.36
C PRO A 16 -25.84 5.49 7.93
N LEU A 17 -24.90 6.42 7.77
CA LEU A 17 -24.13 6.58 6.54
C LEU A 17 -23.38 5.26 6.31
N LEU A 18 -23.95 4.38 5.48
CA LEU A 18 -23.23 3.25 4.94
C LEU A 18 -22.15 3.82 4.02
N ALA A 19 -20.95 4.03 4.56
CA ALA A 19 -19.75 4.15 3.75
C ALA A 19 -19.65 2.84 2.96
N GLY A 20 -20.03 2.88 1.68
CA GLY A 20 -19.94 1.72 0.80
C GLY A 20 -18.50 1.24 0.80
N ALA A 21 -18.28 -0.02 1.17
CA ALA A 21 -16.98 -0.66 1.05
C ALA A 21 -16.57 -0.58 -0.43
N GLN A 22 -15.62 0.30 -0.76
CA GLN A 22 -15.12 0.41 -2.12
C GLN A 22 -14.40 -0.89 -2.44
N THR A 23 -14.84 -1.58 -3.48
CA THR A 23 -14.21 -2.83 -3.90
C THR A 23 -12.83 -2.52 -4.46
N ALA A 24 -11.79 -2.98 -3.77
CA ALA A 24 -10.44 -2.98 -4.29
C ALA A 24 -10.34 -4.00 -5.44
N LEU A 25 -9.89 -3.55 -6.60
CA LEU A 25 -9.65 -4.38 -7.78
C LEU A 25 -8.13 -4.51 -7.99
N PRO A 26 -7.63 -5.67 -8.45
CA PRO A 26 -6.21 -5.82 -8.77
C PRO A 26 -5.85 -4.93 -9.97
N VAL A 27 -4.66 -4.36 -9.95
CA VAL A 27 -4.07 -3.61 -11.07
C VAL A 27 -3.00 -4.47 -11.72
N ASP A 28 -3.00 -4.57 -13.05
CA ASP A 28 -1.95 -5.27 -13.78
C ASP A 28 -0.66 -4.43 -13.77
N ASP A 29 0.39 -5.02 -13.18
CA ASP A 29 1.72 -4.43 -13.07
C ASP A 29 2.81 -5.31 -13.70
N HIS A 30 2.45 -6.29 -14.55
CA HIS A 30 3.38 -7.27 -15.13
C HIS A 30 4.51 -6.65 -15.96
N ALA A 31 4.32 -5.43 -16.44
CA ALA A 31 5.35 -4.67 -17.17
C ALA A 31 6.37 -3.98 -16.26
N SER A 32 6.22 -4.08 -14.94
CA SER A 32 7.15 -3.52 -13.96
C SER A 32 8.48 -4.30 -13.95
N GLU A 33 9.58 -3.59 -13.72
CA GLU A 33 10.93 -4.15 -13.84
C GLU A 33 11.82 -3.72 -12.68
N VAL A 34 12.56 -4.68 -12.11
CA VAL A 34 13.64 -4.40 -11.17
C VAL A 34 14.88 -3.94 -11.94
N LEU A 35 15.31 -2.71 -11.68
CA LEU A 35 16.47 -2.10 -12.31
C LEU A 35 17.74 -2.44 -11.55
N GLY A 36 18.80 -2.85 -12.27
CA GLY A 36 20.11 -3.10 -11.66
C GLY A 36 20.29 -4.49 -11.03
N GLY A 37 19.31 -5.39 -11.20
CA GLY A 37 19.39 -6.79 -10.76
C GLY A 37 18.72 -7.06 -9.41
N PRO A 38 18.80 -8.31 -8.92
CA PRO A 38 18.09 -8.71 -7.71
C PRO A 38 18.58 -7.95 -6.47
N LEU A 39 17.64 -7.68 -5.55
CA LEU A 39 17.92 -7.04 -4.26
C LEU A 39 19.01 -7.79 -3.50
N ARG A 40 20.05 -7.06 -3.10
CA ARG A 40 21.13 -7.60 -2.26
C ARG A 40 21.01 -7.03 -0.86
N MET A 41 20.64 -7.88 0.09
CA MET A 41 20.56 -7.54 1.51
C MET A 41 21.97 -7.53 2.12
N ARG A 42 22.20 -6.61 3.06
CA ARG A 42 23.43 -6.44 3.82
C ARG A 42 23.07 -6.31 5.29
N TRP A 43 23.92 -6.84 6.17
CA TRP A 43 23.77 -6.65 7.60
C TRP A 43 23.95 -5.18 7.95
N ASP A 44 22.98 -4.61 8.66
CA ASP A 44 23.15 -3.32 9.29
C ASP A 44 24.17 -3.51 10.41
N THR A 45 25.23 -2.69 10.44
CA THR A 45 26.19 -2.77 11.56
C THR A 45 25.47 -2.36 12.84
N PRO A 46 25.35 -3.23 13.87
CA PRO A 46 24.69 -2.85 15.10
C PRO A 46 25.53 -1.79 15.80
N ALA A 47 25.05 -0.54 15.81
CA ALA A 47 25.68 0.52 16.59
C ALA A 47 25.46 0.25 18.08
N GLY A 48 26.42 -0.42 18.72
CA GLY A 48 26.66 -0.39 20.17
C GLY A 48 25.52 -0.83 21.10
N ARG A 49 24.44 -1.43 20.61
CA ARG A 49 23.32 -1.90 21.44
C ARG A 49 23.28 -3.42 21.42
N HIS A 50 23.75 -4.02 22.50
CA HIS A 50 23.84 -5.47 22.69
C HIS A 50 22.48 -6.21 22.66
N ASP A 51 21.35 -5.49 22.70
CA ASP A 51 19.98 -6.06 22.75
C ASP A 51 19.13 -5.83 21.47
N ALA A 52 19.70 -5.32 20.39
CA ALA A 52 18.95 -5.17 19.14
C ALA A 52 19.01 -6.45 18.29
N SER A 53 17.85 -6.96 17.83
CA SER A 53 17.82 -8.01 16.81
C SER A 53 18.63 -7.55 15.59
N PRO A 54 19.50 -8.41 15.03
CA PRO A 54 20.33 -8.01 13.92
C PRO A 54 19.43 -7.76 12.71
N THR A 55 19.51 -6.56 12.13
CA THR A 55 18.71 -6.20 10.95
C THR A 55 19.53 -6.30 9.68
N VAL A 56 18.85 -6.63 8.59
CA VAL A 56 19.41 -6.57 7.25
C VAL A 56 18.65 -5.55 6.43
N SER A 57 19.37 -4.78 5.62
CA SER A 57 18.79 -3.82 4.69
C SER A 57 19.34 -3.98 3.28
N GLY A 58 18.55 -3.57 2.30
CA GLY A 58 18.96 -3.52 0.91
C GLY A 58 18.18 -2.46 0.16
N GLU A 59 18.77 -1.96 -0.91
CA GLU A 59 18.15 -0.97 -1.79
C GLU A 59 18.00 -1.54 -3.20
N VAL A 60 16.90 -1.19 -3.85
CA VAL A 60 16.61 -1.60 -5.21
C VAL A 60 15.78 -0.54 -5.91
N ALA A 61 16.10 -0.28 -7.18
CA ALA A 61 15.28 0.58 -8.03
C ALA A 61 14.28 -0.28 -8.80
N VAL A 62 13.02 0.14 -8.85
CA VAL A 62 11.97 -0.55 -9.60
C VAL A 62 11.29 0.45 -10.52
N ARG A 63 11.26 0.16 -11.83
CA ARG A 63 10.38 0.84 -12.77
C ARG A 63 9.00 0.21 -12.61
N VAL A 64 8.09 0.93 -11.97
CA VAL A 64 6.69 0.52 -11.80
C VAL A 64 5.91 0.94 -13.03
N ARG A 65 5.18 0.01 -13.64
CA ARG A 65 4.30 0.24 -14.78
C ARG A 65 2.94 -0.39 -14.50
N LEU A 66 1.95 0.46 -14.28
CA LEU A 66 0.58 0.06 -13.97
C LEU A 66 -0.29 0.24 -15.21
N ASP A 67 -0.90 -0.84 -15.70
CA ASP A 67 -1.96 -0.75 -16.70
C ASP A 67 -3.26 -0.33 -16.00
N VAL A 68 -3.71 0.87 -16.34
CA VAL A 68 -4.93 1.48 -15.82
C VAL A 68 -5.94 1.79 -16.94
N ALA A 69 -5.71 1.25 -18.14
CA ALA A 69 -6.60 1.43 -19.29
C ALA A 69 -8.07 1.07 -18.99
N PRO A 70 -8.39 0.00 -18.23
CA PRO A 70 -9.78 -0.32 -17.90
C PRO A 70 -10.53 0.78 -17.12
N TRP A 71 -9.81 1.71 -16.50
CA TRP A 71 -10.36 2.75 -15.64
C TRP A 71 -10.03 4.16 -16.11
N GLN A 72 -9.55 4.34 -17.34
CA GLN A 72 -9.19 5.64 -17.88
C GLN A 72 -10.35 6.65 -17.75
N GLY A 73 -10.02 7.89 -17.39
CA GLY A 73 -10.97 8.97 -17.18
C GLY A 73 -11.71 8.94 -15.83
N ARG A 74 -11.47 7.94 -14.99
CA ARG A 74 -12.04 7.84 -13.64
C ARG A 74 -11.15 8.51 -12.60
N GLN A 75 -11.77 8.97 -11.51
CA GLN A 75 -11.09 9.27 -10.26
C GLN A 75 -10.80 7.97 -9.51
N ALA A 76 -9.56 7.80 -9.05
CA ALA A 76 -9.15 6.58 -8.36
C ALA A 76 -8.10 6.82 -7.30
N ARG A 77 -8.04 5.89 -6.35
CA ARG A 77 -6.95 5.71 -5.39
C ARG A 77 -6.30 4.37 -5.65
N ILE A 78 -4.98 4.35 -5.84
CA ILE A 78 -4.22 3.11 -6.03
C ILE A 78 -3.34 2.91 -4.81
N PHE A 79 -3.33 1.69 -4.31
CA PHE A 79 -2.57 1.25 -3.16
C PHE A 79 -1.55 0.21 -3.60
N MET A 80 -0.34 0.29 -3.06
CA MET A 80 0.62 -0.82 -3.07
C MET A 80 0.39 -1.68 -1.83
N THR A 81 0.42 -2.99 -2.00
CA THR A 81 0.22 -3.96 -0.93
C THR A 81 1.46 -4.84 -0.77
N LEU A 82 1.69 -5.29 0.46
CA LEU A 82 2.64 -6.36 0.75
C LEU A 82 1.92 -7.37 1.64
N PRO A 83 1.69 -8.61 1.18
CA PRO A 83 1.11 -9.65 2.02
C PRO A 83 1.97 -9.92 3.26
N PRO A 84 1.39 -10.47 4.34
CA PRO A 84 2.17 -10.91 5.51
C PRO A 84 3.27 -11.89 5.09
N GLN A 85 4.50 -11.71 5.59
CA GLN A 85 5.62 -12.58 5.24
C GLN A 85 5.77 -13.69 6.29
N ALA A 86 5.86 -14.94 5.83
CA ALA A 86 5.97 -16.09 6.71
C ALA A 86 7.39 -16.19 7.28
N GLY A 87 7.60 -15.64 8.47
CA GLY A 87 8.80 -15.90 9.26
C GLY A 87 9.67 -14.69 9.57
N THR A 88 9.52 -13.57 8.86
CA THR A 88 10.22 -12.32 9.18
C THR A 88 9.32 -11.12 8.97
N ARG A 89 9.52 -10.09 9.79
CA ARG A 89 8.86 -8.80 9.60
C ARG A 89 9.63 -8.04 8.52
N VAL A 90 8.91 -7.48 7.56
CA VAL A 90 9.49 -6.69 6.46
C VAL A 90 8.93 -5.28 6.54
N ASP A 91 9.82 -4.31 6.64
CA ASP A 91 9.49 -2.89 6.48
C ASP A 91 10.06 -2.43 5.14
N ALA A 92 9.23 -1.80 4.30
CA ALA A 92 9.61 -1.25 3.01
C ALA A 92 9.35 0.25 3.00
N HIS A 93 10.29 1.03 2.46
CA HIS A 93 10.09 2.45 2.19
C HIS A 93 10.54 2.79 0.79
N TRP A 94 9.88 3.76 0.16
CA TRP A 94 10.24 4.18 -1.19
C TRP A 94 10.15 5.67 -1.39
N THR A 95 11.01 6.14 -2.28
CA THR A 95 10.90 7.47 -2.89
C THR A 95 10.58 7.32 -4.37
N THR A 96 10.00 8.35 -4.96
CA THR A 96 9.55 8.34 -6.36
C THR A 96 10.21 9.47 -7.15
N ARG A 97 10.12 9.42 -8.49
CA ARG A 97 10.62 10.49 -9.38
C ARG A 97 9.53 11.01 -10.33
N GLY A 98 8.30 10.52 -10.21
CA GLY A 98 7.22 10.78 -11.14
C GLY A 98 5.89 11.01 -10.44
N VAL A 99 4.84 10.38 -10.97
CA VAL A 99 3.45 10.63 -10.59
C VAL A 99 3.00 9.82 -9.37
N LEU A 100 3.76 8.80 -8.97
CA LEU A 100 3.43 8.00 -7.81
C LEU A 100 3.91 8.69 -6.53
N LEU A 101 3.19 8.45 -5.44
CA LEU A 101 3.48 8.99 -4.13
C LEU A 101 4.59 8.18 -3.45
N PRO A 102 5.55 8.85 -2.78
CA PRO A 102 6.48 8.17 -1.88
C PRO A 102 5.73 7.64 -0.66
N GLY A 103 6.31 6.65 0.01
CA GLY A 103 5.65 6.05 1.17
C GLY A 103 6.46 4.99 1.88
N ALA A 104 5.78 4.33 2.80
CA ALA A 104 6.29 3.17 3.51
C ALA A 104 5.15 2.20 3.77
N LEU A 105 5.48 0.93 3.93
CA LEU A 105 4.54 -0.12 4.31
C LEU A 105 5.26 -1.20 5.11
N ARG A 106 4.49 -1.94 5.89
CA ARG A 106 4.93 -3.18 6.52
C ARG A 106 4.24 -4.37 5.88
N ASP A 107 4.77 -5.56 6.12
CA ASP A 107 4.08 -6.77 5.71
C ASP A 107 2.68 -6.86 6.34
N GLY A 108 1.71 -7.25 5.51
CA GLY A 108 0.29 -7.24 5.83
C GLY A 108 -0.40 -5.89 5.66
N GLU A 109 0.32 -4.82 5.30
CA GLU A 109 -0.26 -3.50 5.08
C GLU A 109 -0.47 -3.17 3.60
N ARG A 110 -1.20 -2.07 3.38
CA ARG A 110 -1.31 -1.38 2.10
C ARG A 110 -1.04 0.10 2.29
N ALA A 111 -0.49 0.74 1.27
CA ALA A 111 -0.15 2.15 1.30
C ALA A 111 -0.56 2.86 0.01
N LEU A 112 -1.08 4.08 0.13
CA LEU A 112 -1.52 4.88 -1.02
C LEU A 112 -0.31 5.27 -1.88
N VAL A 113 -0.35 4.93 -3.17
CA VAL A 113 0.70 5.29 -4.15
C VAL A 113 0.19 6.25 -5.23
N TYR A 114 -1.11 6.43 -5.36
CA TYR A 114 -1.68 7.39 -6.30
C TYR A 114 -3.09 7.78 -5.86
N ALA A 115 -3.45 9.06 -6.05
CA ALA A 115 -4.83 9.53 -5.90
C ALA A 115 -5.10 10.63 -6.94
N GLY A 116 -6.14 10.44 -7.75
CA GLY A 116 -6.54 11.45 -8.73
C GLY A 116 -7.09 10.87 -10.03
N PRO A 117 -7.16 11.71 -11.09
CA PRO A 117 -7.76 11.32 -12.36
C PRO A 117 -6.79 10.48 -13.21
N LEU A 118 -7.24 9.31 -13.64
CA LEU A 118 -6.50 8.45 -14.57
C LEU A 118 -6.53 9.02 -15.99
N ARG A 119 -5.58 9.92 -16.29
CA ARG A 119 -5.53 10.68 -17.56
C ARG A 119 -5.10 9.85 -18.78
N GLY A 120 -4.34 8.78 -18.56
CA GLY A 120 -3.80 7.91 -19.61
C GLY A 120 -4.08 6.45 -19.30
N PRO A 121 -3.75 5.54 -20.24
CA PRO A 121 -3.92 4.11 -20.05
C PRO A 121 -2.85 3.48 -19.14
N GLN A 122 -1.77 4.22 -18.82
CA GLN A 122 -0.65 3.71 -18.03
C GLN A 122 -0.20 4.76 -17.01
N LEU A 123 0.16 4.31 -15.82
CA LEU A 123 1.00 5.06 -14.87
C LEU A 123 2.39 4.46 -14.83
N GLU A 124 3.41 5.31 -14.85
CA GLU A 124 4.81 4.88 -14.81
C GLU A 124 5.63 5.78 -13.88
N ASP A 125 6.47 5.15 -13.07
CA ASP A 125 7.42 5.83 -12.18
C ASP A 125 8.62 4.92 -11.88
N VAL A 126 9.74 5.51 -11.48
CA VAL A 126 10.86 4.77 -10.91
C VAL A 126 10.86 4.99 -9.40
N GLN A 127 10.58 3.92 -8.66
CA GLN A 127 10.67 3.89 -7.22
C GLN A 127 12.07 3.46 -6.77
N GLN A 128 12.65 4.17 -5.82
CA GLN A 128 13.84 3.70 -5.09
C GLN A 128 13.35 3.09 -3.78
N LEU A 129 13.34 1.76 -3.70
CA LEU A 129 12.92 1.01 -2.53
C LEU A 129 14.12 0.73 -1.65
N THR A 130 13.90 0.86 -0.34
CA THR A 130 14.76 0.27 0.68
C THR A 130 13.91 -0.70 1.47
N ILE A 131 14.43 -1.92 1.62
CA ILE A 131 13.82 -3.00 2.35
C ILE A 131 14.63 -3.24 3.62
N ARG A 132 13.95 -3.42 4.74
CA ARG A 132 14.55 -3.84 6.01
C ARG A 132 13.82 -5.05 6.55
N ALA A 133 14.58 -6.02 7.08
CA ALA A 133 14.03 -7.21 7.71
C ALA A 133 14.82 -7.61 8.96
N ASP A 134 14.22 -8.47 9.79
CA ASP A 134 14.93 -9.16 10.86
C ASP A 134 15.85 -10.24 10.26
N GLY A 135 17.15 -9.97 10.31
CA GLY A 135 18.15 -10.86 9.73
C GLY A 135 18.34 -12.15 10.51
N ALA A 136 17.98 -12.20 11.80
CA ALA A 136 18.02 -13.45 12.56
C ALA A 136 17.00 -14.48 12.03
N ARG A 137 15.97 -14.01 11.32
CA ARG A 137 14.90 -14.85 10.78
C ARG A 137 14.96 -15.03 9.26
N LEU A 138 15.85 -14.32 8.58
CA LEU A 138 16.04 -14.45 7.13
C LEU A 138 16.98 -15.63 6.83
N VAL A 139 16.40 -16.82 6.67
CA VAL A 139 17.14 -18.08 6.49
C VAL A 139 17.45 -18.38 5.01
N ARG A 140 16.69 -17.81 4.07
CA ARG A 140 16.81 -18.05 2.63
C ARG A 140 16.48 -16.78 1.83
N PRO A 141 16.84 -16.70 0.53
CA PRO A 141 16.28 -15.70 -0.36
C PRO A 141 14.75 -15.77 -0.36
N GLU A 142 14.09 -14.64 -0.13
CA GLU A 142 12.63 -14.52 -0.15
C GLU A 142 12.19 -13.68 -1.34
N GLN A 143 11.10 -14.10 -1.98
CA GLN A 143 10.43 -13.31 -2.99
C GLN A 143 9.38 -12.44 -2.31
N LEU A 144 9.58 -11.13 -2.34
CA LEU A 144 8.59 -10.18 -1.85
C LEU A 144 7.54 -9.96 -2.92
N HIS A 145 6.28 -10.26 -2.58
CA HIS A 145 5.14 -10.17 -3.49
C HIS A 145 4.44 -8.82 -3.30
N PHE A 146 5.07 -7.75 -3.77
CA PHE A 146 4.36 -6.48 -3.91
C PHE A 146 3.28 -6.59 -4.98
N ALA A 147 2.13 -5.97 -4.74
CA ALA A 147 1.04 -5.88 -5.71
C ALA A 147 0.36 -4.52 -5.63
N PHE A 148 -0.54 -4.24 -6.58
CA PHE A 148 -1.28 -2.99 -6.63
C PHE A 148 -2.78 -3.23 -6.70
N GLU A 149 -3.52 -2.41 -5.97
CA GLU A 149 -4.97 -2.45 -5.91
C GLU A 149 -5.55 -1.05 -6.19
N ILE A 150 -6.66 -0.98 -6.90
CA ILE A 150 -7.36 0.25 -7.23
C ILE A 150 -8.74 0.30 -6.57
N GLU A 151 -9.06 1.45 -5.98
CA GLU A 151 -10.41 1.83 -5.55
C GLU A 151 -10.89 2.97 -6.43
N LEU A 152 -12.03 2.80 -7.09
CA LEU A 152 -12.65 3.84 -7.91
C LEU A 152 -13.50 4.75 -7.02
N GLU A 153 -13.31 6.06 -7.16
CA GLU A 153 -14.17 7.02 -6.49
C GLU A 153 -15.55 7.04 -7.18
N SER A 154 -16.59 7.05 -6.36
CA SER A 154 -17.96 7.25 -6.85
C SER A 154 -18.07 8.66 -7.43
N PRO A 155 -18.71 8.82 -8.61
CA PRO A 155 -18.93 10.13 -9.22
C PRO A 155 -19.82 11.06 -8.38
#